data_AF-A0A9W6IKC8-F1
#
_entry.id   AF-A0A9W6IKC8-F1
#
_cell.length_a   1.000
_cell.length_b   1.000
_cell.length_c   1.000
_cell.angle_alpha   90.00
_cell.angle_beta   90.00
_cell.angle_gamma   90.00
#
_symmetry.space_group_name_H-M   'P 1'
#
loop_
_entity.id
_entity.type
_entity.pdbx_description
1 polymer ?
#
loop_
_entity_poly.entity_id
_entity_poly.type
_entity_poly.pdbx_seq_one_letter_code
_entity_poly.pdbx_strand_id
1 'polypeptide(L)'
;MKKTGPGRPQTSVNTGTSYALAEWLNENLAELSGMTNAEIAAELGYERSNIVAMWKTGKTRVALHALKGIARLTNTPLEHLFPLWVEQYAREKGVKAQPYLEMLSRIVTPAEFKHIQAIRDAGMTCEYMTEDHDRIMSLMLIGPEGRAKLFT
;
A
#
# COMPACT_ATOMS: atom_id res chain seq x y z
N MET A 1 23.74 29.79 9.14
CA MET A 1 22.69 28.80 8.78
C MET A 1 22.18 28.15 10.06
N LYS A 2 20.95 28.42 10.51
CA LYS A 2 20.37 27.81 11.72
C LYS A 2 19.85 26.41 11.36
N LYS A 3 20.45 25.37 11.96
CA LYS A 3 19.95 23.99 11.89
C LYS A 3 18.64 23.91 12.70
N THR A 4 17.53 23.68 12.04
CA THR A 4 16.26 23.31 12.68
C THR A 4 16.38 21.87 13.16
N GLY A 5 16.37 21.68 14.48
CA GLY A 5 16.44 20.36 15.11
C GLY A 5 15.20 19.49 14.84
N PRO A 6 15.25 18.20 15.21
CA PRO A 6 14.13 17.29 15.02
C PRO A 6 12.88 17.84 15.73
N GLY A 7 11.76 17.87 15.02
CA GLY A 7 10.49 18.38 15.53
C GLY A 7 10.08 17.70 16.84
N ARG A 8 9.41 18.46 17.71
CA ARG A 8 8.98 18.04 19.06
C ARG A 8 8.26 16.67 19.00
N PRO A 9 8.63 15.71 19.86
CA PRO A 9 7.90 14.44 19.99
C PRO A 9 6.44 14.70 20.35
N GLN A 10 5.49 14.04 19.66
CA GLN A 10 4.07 14.16 19.96
C GLN A 10 3.77 13.60 21.36
N THR A 11 3.18 14.45 22.22
CA THR A 11 2.81 14.11 23.60
C THR A 11 1.33 13.74 23.79
N SER A 12 0.54 13.58 22.73
CA SER A 12 -0.88 13.20 22.85
C SER A 12 -1.24 12.06 21.93
N VAL A 13 -1.62 10.94 22.53
CA VAL A 13 -2.18 9.76 21.87
C VAL A 13 -3.52 10.16 21.23
N ASN A 14 -3.64 9.94 19.92
CA ASN A 14 -4.85 9.96 19.09
C ASN A 14 -6.02 10.87 19.51
N THR A 15 -6.09 12.06 18.91
CA THR A 15 -7.29 12.96 18.97
C THR A 15 -8.19 12.85 17.73
N GLY A 16 -7.87 11.98 16.76
CA GLY A 16 -8.68 11.73 15.56
C GLY A 16 -9.11 10.27 15.43
N THR A 17 -9.92 9.98 14.42
CA THR A 17 -10.33 8.59 14.11
C THR A 17 -9.12 7.78 13.67
N SER A 18 -8.84 6.65 14.33
CA SER A 18 -7.73 5.77 13.96
C SER A 18 -8.06 5.03 12.66
N TYR A 19 -7.46 5.48 11.56
CA TYR A 19 -7.49 4.83 10.24
C TYR A 19 -6.18 4.08 10.02
N ALA A 20 -6.21 2.94 9.34
CA ALA A 20 -4.98 2.18 9.07
C ALA A 20 -3.97 3.01 8.26
N LEU A 21 -4.45 3.85 7.34
CA LEU A 21 -3.60 4.78 6.61
C LEU A 21 -2.99 5.87 7.49
N ALA A 22 -3.74 6.38 8.49
CA ALA A 22 -3.22 7.40 9.40
C ALA A 22 -2.08 6.84 10.26
N GLU A 23 -2.27 5.63 10.82
CA GLU A 23 -1.24 4.93 11.59
C GLU A 23 -0.01 4.63 10.73
N TRP A 24 -0.21 4.10 9.51
CA TRP A 24 0.89 3.84 8.59
C TRP A 24 1.68 5.11 8.26
N LEU A 25 1.01 6.23 7.98
CA LEU A 25 1.67 7.51 7.77
C LEU A 25 2.38 8.00 9.03
N ASN A 26 1.82 7.71 10.20
CA ASN A 26 2.40 8.11 11.48
C ASN A 26 3.81 7.53 11.65
N GLU A 27 3.89 6.23 11.43
CA GLU A 27 5.08 5.40 11.60
C GLU A 27 6.09 5.57 10.47
N ASN A 28 5.63 5.59 9.21
CA ASN A 28 6.53 5.38 8.06
C ASN A 28 6.87 6.65 7.29
N LEU A 29 5.97 7.63 7.24
CA LEU A 29 6.05 8.69 6.21
C LEU A 29 7.32 9.52 6.31
N ALA A 30 7.70 9.97 7.51
CA ALA A 30 8.87 10.82 7.71
C ALA A 30 10.19 10.02 7.55
N GLU A 31 10.19 8.77 8.01
CA GLU A 31 11.36 7.89 7.92
C GLU A 31 11.64 7.50 6.48
N LEU A 32 10.62 7.03 5.74
CA LEU A 32 10.80 6.55 4.37
C LEU A 32 11.05 7.67 3.35
N SER A 33 10.47 8.86 3.57
CA SER A 33 10.71 10.00 2.68
C SER A 33 11.99 10.76 3.02
N GLY A 34 12.47 10.70 4.26
CA GLY A 34 13.53 11.57 4.76
C GLY A 34 13.14 13.05 4.84
N MET A 35 11.84 13.36 4.77
CA MET A 35 11.32 14.73 4.70
C MET A 35 10.47 15.08 5.94
N THR A 36 10.44 16.37 6.28
CA THR A 36 9.54 16.91 7.29
C THR A 36 8.10 17.04 6.77
N ASN A 37 7.12 17.11 7.67
CA ASN A 37 5.71 17.31 7.30
C ASN A 37 5.48 18.53 6.39
N ALA A 38 6.23 19.62 6.61
CA ALA A 38 6.10 20.84 5.82
C ALA A 38 6.65 20.67 4.40
N GLU A 39 7.79 20.00 4.26
CA GLU A 39 8.39 19.69 2.95
C GLU A 39 7.49 18.73 2.16
N ILE A 40 6.94 17.71 2.82
CA ILE A 40 5.99 16.77 2.19
C ILE A 40 4.73 17.51 1.72
N ALA A 41 4.16 18.40 2.55
CA ALA A 41 3.00 19.18 2.16
C ALA A 41 3.28 20.01 0.90
N ALA A 42 4.42 20.70 0.85
CA ALA A 42 4.83 21.51 -0.30
C ALA A 42 5.04 20.65 -1.56
N GLU A 43 5.72 19.51 -1.43
CA GLU A 43 6.00 18.58 -2.52
C GLU A 43 4.73 17.92 -3.09
N LEU A 44 3.69 17.78 -2.24
CA LEU A 44 2.37 17.31 -2.64
C LEU A 44 1.44 18.44 -3.11
N GLY A 45 1.92 19.69 -3.18
CA GLY A 45 1.17 20.84 -3.68
C GLY A 45 0.16 21.43 -2.69
N TYR A 46 0.31 21.19 -1.39
CA TYR A 46 -0.54 21.76 -0.35
C TYR A 46 0.07 23.02 0.25
N GLU A 47 -0.69 24.13 0.22
CA GLU A 47 -0.31 25.38 0.89
C GLU A 47 -0.28 25.26 2.42
N ARG A 48 -1.15 24.42 2.98
CA ARG A 48 -1.27 24.21 4.42
C ARG A 48 -0.23 23.21 4.91
N SER A 49 0.86 23.71 5.49
CA SER A 49 1.96 22.89 6.02
C SER A 49 1.56 21.88 7.11
N ASN A 50 0.43 22.08 7.78
CA ASN A 50 -0.07 21.19 8.83
C ASN A 50 -0.94 20.02 8.32
N ILE A 51 -1.24 19.95 7.02
CA ILE A 51 -2.14 18.92 6.46
C ILE A 51 -1.61 17.50 6.73
N VAL A 52 -0.30 17.30 6.58
CA VAL A 52 0.35 16.01 6.81
C VAL A 52 0.22 15.59 8.28
N ALA A 53 0.39 16.52 9.22
CA ALA A 53 0.17 16.22 10.64
C ALA A 53 -1.28 15.84 10.94
N MET A 54 -2.26 16.46 10.26
CA MET A 54 -3.66 16.11 10.39
C MET A 54 -3.98 14.73 9.78
N TRP A 55 -3.29 14.33 8.72
CA TRP A 55 -3.38 12.97 8.17
C TRP A 55 -2.82 11.92 9.13
N LYS A 56 -1.61 12.15 9.68
CA LYS A 56 -0.96 11.23 10.65
C LYS A 56 -1.80 11.00 11.91
N THR A 57 -2.63 11.99 12.29
CA THR A 57 -3.51 11.90 13.46
C THR A 57 -4.93 11.47 13.14
N GLY A 58 -5.25 11.21 11.87
CA GLY A 58 -6.61 10.87 11.43
C GLY A 58 -7.64 12.00 11.58
N LYS A 59 -7.21 13.23 11.93
CA LYS A 59 -8.08 14.42 12.00
C LYS A 59 -8.60 14.85 10.65
N THR A 60 -7.81 14.61 9.61
CA THR A 60 -8.19 14.87 8.22
C THR A 60 -7.85 13.65 7.39
N ARG A 61 -8.69 13.35 6.42
CA ARG A 61 -8.53 12.22 5.52
C ARG A 61 -7.49 12.53 4.46
N VAL A 62 -6.73 11.51 4.08
CA VAL A 62 -5.83 11.59 2.93
C VAL A 62 -6.65 11.64 1.65
N ALA A 63 -6.43 12.66 0.82
CA ALA A 63 -7.08 12.75 -0.47
C ALA A 63 -6.49 11.74 -1.47
N LEU A 64 -7.32 11.18 -2.36
CA LEU A 64 -6.87 10.15 -3.30
C LEU A 64 -5.71 10.61 -4.19
N HIS A 65 -5.73 11.86 -4.67
CA HIS A 65 -4.67 12.39 -5.53
C HIS A 65 -3.31 12.50 -4.82
N ALA A 66 -3.29 12.64 -3.49
CA ALA A 66 -2.06 12.69 -2.71
C ALA A 66 -1.40 11.31 -2.59
N LEU A 67 -2.17 10.23 -2.75
CA LEU A 67 -1.70 8.86 -2.53
C LEU A 67 -0.54 8.48 -3.47
N LYS A 68 -0.63 8.87 -4.75
CA LYS A 68 0.45 8.66 -5.73
C LYS A 68 1.71 9.42 -5.36
N GLY A 69 1.55 10.65 -4.84
CA GLY A 69 2.67 11.46 -4.37
C GLY A 69 3.35 10.81 -3.15
N ILE A 70 2.56 10.36 -2.18
CA ILE A 70 3.06 9.64 -1.00
C ILE A 70 3.83 8.39 -1.42
N ALA A 71 3.24 7.55 -2.28
CA ALA A 71 3.89 6.34 -2.81
C ALA A 71 5.28 6.63 -3.42
N ARG A 72 5.38 7.71 -4.22
CA ARG A 72 6.65 8.15 -4.81
C ARG A 72 7.65 8.58 -3.73
N LEU A 73 7.22 9.38 -2.76
CA LEU A 73 8.11 9.92 -1.73
C LEU A 73 8.66 8.84 -0.80
N THR A 74 7.86 7.82 -0.49
CA THR A 74 8.25 6.73 0.41
C THR A 74 8.78 5.50 -0.31
N ASN A 75 8.92 5.55 -1.65
CA ASN A 75 9.22 4.41 -2.50
C ASN A 75 8.37 3.16 -2.16
N THR A 76 7.10 3.39 -1.80
CA THR A 76 6.17 2.34 -1.40
C THR A 76 5.22 2.05 -2.56
N PRO A 77 5.00 0.79 -2.93
CA PRO A 77 4.04 0.45 -3.98
C PRO A 77 2.65 1.01 -3.67
N LEU A 78 1.97 1.55 -4.69
CA LEU A 78 0.64 2.14 -4.52
C LEU A 78 -0.39 1.08 -4.11
N GLU A 79 -0.18 -0.15 -4.54
CA GLU A 79 -0.96 -1.35 -4.22
C GLU A 79 -0.95 -1.65 -2.72
N HIS A 80 0.09 -1.21 -1.99
CA HIS A 80 0.15 -1.31 -0.54
C HIS A 80 -0.67 -0.21 0.16
N LEU A 81 -0.63 1.01 -0.37
CA LEU A 81 -1.31 2.17 0.23
C LEU A 81 -2.80 2.25 -0.10
N PHE A 82 -3.19 1.75 -1.27
CA PHE A 82 -4.56 1.88 -1.77
C PHE A 82 -5.60 1.13 -0.91
N PRO A 83 -5.36 -0.11 -0.43
CA PRO A 83 -6.26 -0.77 0.50
C PRO A 83 -6.48 0.03 1.80
N LEU A 84 -5.42 0.65 2.33
CA LEU A 84 -5.51 1.49 3.53
C LEU A 84 -6.37 2.74 3.27
N TRP A 85 -6.25 3.33 2.08
CA TRP A 85 -7.08 4.46 1.66
C TRP A 85 -8.55 4.05 1.49
N VAL A 86 -8.81 2.87 0.93
CA VAL A 86 -10.17 2.32 0.76
C VAL A 86 -10.84 2.07 2.11
N GLU A 87 -10.10 1.59 3.11
CA GLU A 87 -10.58 1.45 4.48
C GLU A 87 -11.01 2.82 5.05
N GLN A 88 -10.15 3.83 4.95
CA GLN A 88 -10.45 5.20 5.37
C GLN A 88 -11.71 5.75 4.67
N TYR A 89 -11.81 5.58 3.34
CA TYR A 89 -12.96 6.04 2.55
C TYR A 89 -14.24 5.32 2.91
N ALA A 90 -14.19 4.00 3.09
CA ALA A 90 -15.35 3.20 3.45
C ALA A 90 -15.90 3.59 4.84
N ARG A 91 -15.01 3.77 5.82
CA ARG A 91 -15.40 4.27 7.15
C ARG A 91 -16.00 5.67 7.10
N GLU A 92 -15.45 6.56 6.27
CA GLU A 92 -16.02 7.89 6.02
C GLU A 92 -17.47 7.82 5.52
N LYS A 93 -17.74 6.91 4.57
CA LYS A 93 -19.06 6.78 3.95
C LYS A 93 -20.02 5.88 4.72
N GLY A 94 -19.60 5.32 5.86
CA GLY A 94 -20.40 4.37 6.64
C GLY A 94 -20.69 3.07 5.89
N VAL A 95 -19.84 2.70 4.93
CA VAL A 95 -19.97 1.47 4.14
C VAL A 95 -18.96 0.43 4.60
N LYS A 96 -19.25 -0.86 4.34
CA LYS A 96 -18.33 -1.94 4.66
C LYS A 96 -17.12 -1.90 3.72
N ALA A 97 -15.92 -1.81 4.28
CA ALA A 97 -14.67 -1.89 3.52
C ALA A 97 -14.41 -3.30 2.97
N GLN A 98 -14.89 -4.33 3.69
CA GLN A 98 -14.55 -5.73 3.47
C GLN A 98 -14.68 -6.22 2.01
N PRO A 99 -15.79 -5.97 1.28
CA PRO A 99 -15.91 -6.45 -0.11
C PRO A 99 -14.85 -5.84 -1.04
N TYR A 100 -14.47 -4.58 -0.81
CA TYR A 100 -13.43 -3.92 -1.58
C TYR A 100 -12.05 -4.46 -1.21
N LEU A 101 -11.78 -4.69 0.07
CA LEU A 101 -10.51 -5.28 0.52
C LEU A 101 -10.34 -6.71 -0.01
N GLU A 102 -11.40 -7.51 -0.06
CA GLU A 102 -11.40 -8.86 -0.66
C GLU A 102 -11.20 -8.86 -2.19
N MET A 103 -11.66 -7.80 -2.86
CA MET A 103 -11.35 -7.60 -4.28
C MET A 103 -9.87 -7.22 -4.45
N LEU A 104 -9.36 -6.31 -3.61
CA LEU A 104 -7.99 -5.81 -3.68
C LEU A 104 -6.95 -6.87 -3.28
N SER A 105 -7.31 -7.86 -2.46
CA SER A 105 -6.41 -8.98 -2.12
C SER A 105 -6.05 -9.86 -3.32
N ARG A 106 -6.74 -9.67 -4.46
CA ARG A 106 -6.45 -10.33 -5.74
C ARG A 106 -5.58 -9.47 -6.66
N ILE A 107 -5.31 -8.22 -6.29
CA ILE A 107 -4.37 -7.37 -7.01
C ILE A 107 -2.97 -7.85 -6.69
N VAL A 108 -2.21 -8.10 -7.74
CA VAL A 108 -0.83 -8.56 -7.66
C VAL A 108 0.13 -7.44 -8.06
N THR A 109 1.36 -7.52 -7.60
CA THR A 109 2.45 -6.59 -7.96
C THR A 109 2.72 -6.61 -9.47
N PRO A 110 3.38 -5.59 -10.04
CA PRO A 110 3.77 -5.60 -11.44
C PRO A 110 4.64 -6.80 -11.84
N ALA A 111 5.44 -7.34 -10.92
CA ALA A 111 6.26 -8.52 -11.17
C ALA A 111 5.42 -9.81 -11.27
N GLU A 112 4.46 -9.98 -10.36
CA GLU A 112 3.52 -11.10 -10.39
C GLU A 112 2.57 -11.00 -11.60
N PHE A 113 2.14 -9.78 -11.95
CA PHE A 113 1.27 -9.55 -13.10
C PHE A 113 1.89 -10.02 -14.42
N LYS A 114 3.22 -9.96 -14.58
CA LYS A 114 3.91 -10.50 -15.76
C LYS A 114 3.65 -12.00 -15.96
N HIS A 115 3.53 -12.76 -14.87
CA HIS A 115 3.24 -14.19 -14.94
C HIS A 115 1.79 -14.42 -15.37
N ILE A 116 0.84 -13.65 -14.83
CA ILE A 116 -0.56 -13.68 -15.25
C ILE A 116 -0.69 -13.32 -16.73
N GLN A 117 0.06 -12.31 -17.19
CA GLN A 117 0.07 -11.90 -18.59
C GLN A 117 0.58 -13.02 -19.51
N ALA A 118 1.68 -13.69 -19.14
CA ALA A 118 2.21 -14.82 -19.91
C ALA A 118 1.18 -15.97 -20.05
N ILE A 119 0.41 -16.25 -18.99
CA ILE A 119 -0.66 -17.26 -19.04
C ILE A 119 -1.77 -16.84 -20.01
N ARG A 120 -2.19 -15.56 -19.97
CA ARG A 120 -3.20 -15.02 -20.89
C ARG A 120 -2.75 -15.05 -22.34
N ASP A 121 -1.51 -14.68 -22.60
CA ASP A 121 -0.92 -14.66 -23.94
C ASP A 121 -0.79 -16.07 -24.54
N ALA A 122 -0.62 -17.09 -23.69
CA ALA A 122 -0.66 -18.49 -24.09
C ALA A 122 -2.08 -19.01 -24.43
N GLY A 123 -3.12 -18.18 -24.27
CA GLY A 123 -4.51 -18.53 -24.59
C GLY A 123 -5.19 -19.45 -23.58
N MET A 124 -4.57 -19.68 -22.41
CA MET A 124 -5.22 -20.43 -21.34
C MET A 124 -6.17 -19.53 -20.56
N THR A 125 -7.42 -19.96 -20.42
CA THR A 125 -8.34 -19.40 -19.43
C THR A 125 -8.36 -20.31 -18.21
N CYS A 126 -8.34 -19.71 -17.02
CA CYS A 126 -8.40 -20.44 -15.75
C CYS A 126 -9.67 -21.31 -15.61
N GLU A 127 -10.71 -21.00 -16.39
CA GLU A 127 -11.97 -21.75 -16.46
C GLU A 127 -11.80 -23.19 -16.99
N TYR A 128 -10.71 -23.49 -17.69
CA TYR A 128 -10.40 -24.82 -18.22
C TYR A 128 -9.18 -25.47 -17.56
N MET A 129 -8.63 -24.85 -16.51
CA MET A 129 -7.56 -25.48 -15.74
C MET A 129 -8.15 -26.64 -14.93
N THR A 130 -7.48 -27.79 -15.02
CA THR A 130 -7.81 -28.99 -14.25
C THR A 130 -6.87 -29.04 -13.05
N GLU A 131 -7.16 -29.89 -12.07
CA GLU A 131 -6.24 -30.12 -10.94
C GLU A 131 -4.83 -30.51 -11.41
N ASP A 132 -4.71 -31.25 -12.52
CA ASP A 132 -3.42 -31.60 -13.10
C ASP A 132 -2.66 -30.38 -13.63
N HIS A 133 -3.36 -29.45 -14.30
CA HIS A 133 -2.77 -28.18 -14.74
C HIS A 133 -2.25 -27.38 -13.55
N ASP A 134 -3.02 -27.27 -12.46
CA ASP A 134 -2.61 -26.57 -11.25
C ASP A 134 -1.40 -27.22 -10.59
N ARG A 135 -1.35 -28.55 -10.56
CA ARG A 135 -0.25 -29.31 -9.97
C ARG A 135 1.04 -29.18 -10.80
N ILE A 136 0.93 -29.20 -12.13
CA ILE A 136 2.05 -28.97 -13.04
C ILE A 136 2.58 -27.54 -12.88
N MET A 137 1.70 -26.54 -12.85
CA MET A 137 2.09 -25.14 -12.64
C MET A 137 2.76 -24.93 -11.29
N SER A 138 2.22 -25.53 -10.23
CA SER A 138 2.82 -25.51 -8.89
C SER A 138 4.23 -26.10 -8.90
N LEU A 139 4.44 -27.24 -9.56
CA LEU A 139 5.77 -27.86 -9.71
C LEU A 139 6.77 -26.98 -10.46
N MET A 140 6.33 -26.27 -11.50
CA MET A 140 7.17 -25.35 -12.27
C MET A 140 7.60 -24.12 -11.46
N LEU A 141 6.74 -23.65 -10.56
CA LEU A 141 6.99 -22.49 -9.69
C LEU A 141 7.81 -22.83 -8.44
N ILE A 142 7.89 -24.12 -8.05
CA ILE A 142 8.76 -24.56 -6.97
C ILE A 142 10.22 -24.31 -7.36
N GLY A 143 10.95 -23.59 -6.49
CA GLY A 143 12.38 -23.34 -6.65
C GLY A 143 13.21 -24.63 -6.66
N PRO A 144 14.44 -24.61 -7.20
CA PRO A 144 15.25 -25.82 -7.43
C PRO A 144 15.37 -26.73 -6.21
N GLU A 145 15.55 -26.15 -5.02
CA GLU A 145 15.68 -26.88 -3.76
C GLU A 145 14.37 -27.56 -3.33
N GLY A 146 13.23 -26.88 -3.49
CA GLY A 146 11.93 -27.48 -3.19
C GLY A 146 11.59 -28.60 -4.17
N ARG A 147 12.06 -28.47 -5.42
CA ARG A 147 11.83 -29.46 -6.47
C ARG A 147 12.66 -30.70 -6.21
N ALA A 148 13.92 -30.54 -5.80
CA ALA A 148 14.80 -31.64 -5.41
C ALA A 148 14.19 -32.50 -4.30
N LYS A 149 13.56 -31.88 -3.29
CA LYS A 149 12.89 -32.58 -2.17
C LYS A 149 11.69 -33.43 -2.58
N LEU A 150 11.10 -33.22 -3.76
CA LEU A 150 9.96 -34.02 -4.25
C LEU A 150 10.40 -35.30 -4.97
N PHE A 151 11.68 -35.41 -5.32
CA PHE A 151 12.26 -36.53 -6.06
C PHE A 151 13.29 -37.34 -5.25
N THR A 152 13.40 -37.06 -3.94
CA THR A 152 14.22 -37.77 -2.96
C THR A 152 13.33 -38.41 -1.91
#